data_AF-A0A180EYE2-F1
#
_entry.id   AF-A0A180EYE2-F1
#
_cell.length_a   1.000
_cell.length_b   1.000
_cell.length_c   1.000
_cell.angle_alpha   90.00
_cell.angle_beta   90.00
_cell.angle_gamma   90.00
#
_symmetry.space_group_name_H-M   'P 1'
#
loop_
_entity.id
_entity.type
_entity.pdbx_description
1 polymer ?
#
loop_
_entity_poly.entity_id
_entity_poly.type
_entity_poly.pdbx_seq_one_letter_code
_entity_poly.pdbx_strand_id
1 'polypeptide(L)'
;MKQYQDFTFKKGMAGLVIIAFLVLAVIVVKGDLKLFPSKSLTRQSNQAALLKEHFLNDSDVLSIQTKDNIVFISISDTKSRALVFTGKGSTIAKAWAAADRKAGAYIGEHENYNAVWVKADIVNATQKIRTVDLNKELASVHFKYFYRKGIALDDNFGTAFLEAEVNGNKMITYPEQQQTSKATGSDSVLLNKKNINHYLESYYGREPIKDIPDEVTTFTTLGFFCDEQNTIYPLYNGGLDYGRRTVDLVDDDVISEVILNASTYLYRQLDARGHFTYGHFPVFDNTMTGYSQAYNGHLELNQPVSHDKRHGSCPAPGQRNSLSPERVHRI
;
A
#
# COMPACT_ATOMS: atom_id res chain seq x y z
N MET A 1 62.92 10.11 -48.34
CA MET A 1 61.57 10.43 -48.84
C MET A 1 60.54 9.82 -47.88
N LYS A 2 60.05 10.63 -46.94
CA LYS A 2 58.97 10.32 -45.99
C LYS A 2 57.74 11.11 -46.44
N GLN A 3 56.63 10.42 -46.75
CA GLN A 3 55.23 10.90 -46.71
C GLN A 3 54.43 10.03 -47.68
N TYR A 4 53.80 8.94 -47.21
CA TYR A 4 52.62 8.32 -47.87
C TYR A 4 52.08 7.13 -47.07
N GLN A 5 51.86 7.26 -45.75
CA GLN A 5 51.19 6.21 -44.96
C GLN A 5 50.22 6.71 -43.88
N ASP A 6 50.15 8.01 -43.58
CA ASP A 6 49.39 8.50 -42.40
C ASP A 6 48.00 9.12 -42.71
N PHE A 7 47.57 9.16 -43.97
CA PHE A 7 46.37 9.93 -44.35
C PHE A 7 45.10 9.08 -44.59
N THR A 8 45.21 7.75 -44.65
CA THR A 8 44.08 6.85 -44.94
C THR A 8 43.44 6.25 -43.69
N PHE A 9 44.13 6.20 -42.55
CA PHE A 9 43.59 5.61 -41.32
C PHE A 9 42.60 6.52 -40.57
N LYS A 10 42.80 7.85 -40.61
CA LYS A 10 41.90 8.82 -39.93
C LYS A 10 40.52 8.97 -40.57
N LYS A 11 40.39 8.81 -41.89
CA LYS A 11 39.09 8.93 -42.60
C LYS A 11 38.16 7.74 -42.33
N GLY A 12 38.71 6.53 -42.21
CA GLY A 12 37.92 5.33 -41.88
C GLY A 12 37.34 5.38 -40.46
N MET A 13 38.14 5.84 -39.49
CA MET A 13 37.72 5.93 -38.09
C MET A 13 36.69 7.05 -37.86
N ALA A 14 36.86 8.21 -38.49
CA ALA A 14 35.87 9.28 -38.44
C ALA A 14 34.53 8.88 -39.08
N GLY A 15 34.57 8.16 -40.21
CA GLY A 15 33.38 7.62 -40.86
C GLY A 15 32.63 6.60 -39.98
N LEU A 16 33.35 5.71 -39.31
CA LEU A 16 32.78 4.74 -38.36
C LEU A 16 32.14 5.40 -37.15
N VAL A 17 32.74 6.47 -36.60
CA VAL A 17 32.16 7.24 -35.49
C VAL A 17 30.90 7.97 -35.94
N ILE A 18 30.88 8.57 -37.13
CA ILE A 18 29.70 9.24 -37.68
C ILE A 18 28.57 8.23 -37.94
N ILE A 19 28.88 7.06 -38.48
CA ILE A 19 27.90 5.98 -38.69
C ILE A 19 27.37 5.48 -37.34
N ALA A 20 28.22 5.28 -36.34
CA ALA A 20 27.79 4.89 -35.00
C ALA A 20 26.88 5.96 -34.37
N PHE A 21 27.20 7.24 -34.53
CA PHE A 21 26.36 8.35 -34.08
C PHE A 21 25.04 8.43 -34.84
N LEU A 22 25.03 8.19 -36.15
CA LEU A 22 23.81 8.17 -36.96
C LEU A 22 22.94 6.96 -36.63
N VAL A 23 23.53 5.79 -36.38
CA VAL A 23 22.81 4.59 -35.92
C VAL A 23 22.25 4.84 -34.53
N LEU A 24 23.04 5.38 -33.60
CA LEU A 24 22.58 5.75 -32.26
C LEU A 24 21.45 6.80 -32.35
N ALA A 25 21.60 7.83 -33.19
CA ALA A 25 20.59 8.85 -33.40
C ALA A 25 19.31 8.27 -34.04
N VAL A 26 19.42 7.35 -34.99
CA VAL A 26 18.26 6.66 -35.59
C VAL A 26 17.57 5.75 -34.58
N ILE A 27 18.31 5.04 -33.73
CA ILE A 27 17.77 4.21 -32.65
C ILE A 27 17.05 5.10 -31.61
N VAL A 28 17.63 6.26 -31.28
CA VAL A 28 17.02 7.24 -30.37
C VAL A 28 15.77 7.89 -30.97
N VAL A 29 15.82 8.27 -32.25
CA VAL A 29 14.69 8.87 -32.99
C VAL A 29 13.56 7.87 -33.21
N LYS A 30 13.88 6.58 -33.38
CA LYS A 30 12.90 5.48 -33.43
C LYS A 30 12.34 5.09 -32.06
N GLY A 31 12.87 5.67 -30.97
CA GLY A 31 12.41 5.40 -29.60
C GLY A 31 12.98 4.14 -28.96
N ASP A 32 13.85 3.40 -29.67
CA ASP A 32 14.41 2.12 -29.23
C ASP A 32 15.50 2.29 -28.14
N LEU A 33 16.04 3.50 -27.94
CA LEU A 33 17.01 3.80 -26.88
C LEU A 33 16.70 5.14 -26.18
N LYS A 34 16.20 5.07 -24.96
CA LYS A 34 16.00 6.24 -24.09
C LYS A 34 17.34 6.64 -23.46
N LEU A 35 17.98 7.71 -23.98
CA LEU A 35 19.26 8.19 -23.45
C LEU A 35 19.17 8.78 -22.03
N PHE A 36 17.97 9.16 -21.58
CA PHE A 36 17.75 9.75 -20.27
C PHE A 36 16.59 9.05 -19.57
N PRO A 37 16.73 8.72 -18.27
CA PRO A 37 15.64 8.16 -17.49
C PRO A 37 14.45 9.12 -17.47
N SER A 38 13.23 8.56 -17.42
CA SER A 38 12.02 9.39 -17.31
C SER A 38 12.02 10.14 -15.97
N LYS A 39 11.34 11.29 -15.89
CA LYS A 39 11.20 12.05 -14.63
C LYS A 39 10.64 11.19 -13.49
N SER A 40 9.71 10.29 -13.82
CA SER A 40 9.12 9.32 -12.89
C SER A 40 10.19 8.37 -12.33
N LEU A 41 11.03 7.81 -13.21
CA LEU A 41 12.11 6.92 -12.83
C LEU A 41 13.16 7.64 -11.97
N THR A 42 13.56 8.86 -12.35
CA THR A 42 14.51 9.66 -11.56
C THR A 42 13.96 9.98 -10.17
N ARG A 43 12.69 10.38 -10.06
CA ARG A 43 12.07 10.66 -8.75
C ARG A 43 12.04 9.41 -7.88
N GLN A 44 11.57 8.28 -8.41
CA GLN A 44 11.51 7.03 -7.65
C GLN A 44 12.90 6.60 -7.16
N SER A 45 13.92 6.63 -8.03
CA SER A 45 15.28 6.24 -7.64
C SER A 45 15.86 7.18 -6.57
N ASN A 46 15.58 8.49 -6.66
CA ASN A 46 16.00 9.45 -5.64
C ASN A 46 15.30 9.18 -4.29
N GLN A 47 13.98 8.98 -4.28
CA GLN A 47 13.23 8.68 -3.06
C GLN A 47 13.69 7.35 -2.44
N ALA A 48 13.92 6.31 -3.23
CA ALA A 48 14.44 5.04 -2.76
C ALA A 48 15.85 5.17 -2.17
N ALA A 49 16.71 6.04 -2.74
CA ALA A 49 18.03 6.33 -2.21
C ALA A 49 17.97 7.11 -0.88
N LEU A 50 17.09 8.12 -0.79
CA LEU A 50 16.86 8.89 0.44
C LEU A 50 16.36 8.01 1.58
N LEU A 51 15.38 7.15 1.31
CA LEU A 51 14.86 6.18 2.27
C LEU A 51 15.96 5.20 2.73
N LYS A 52 16.81 4.75 1.82
CA LYS A 52 17.94 3.87 2.15
C LYS A 52 18.95 4.57 3.04
N GLU A 53 19.32 5.80 2.72
CA GLU A 53 20.27 6.60 3.51
C GLU A 53 19.73 6.85 4.90
N HIS A 54 18.47 7.25 5.01
CA HIS A 54 17.80 7.44 6.30
C HIS A 54 17.81 6.15 7.13
N PHE A 55 17.42 5.02 6.53
CA PHE A 55 17.46 3.71 7.18
C PHE A 55 18.86 3.34 7.68
N LEU A 56 19.90 3.55 6.86
CA LEU A 56 21.28 3.19 7.22
C LEU A 56 21.89 4.13 8.27
N ASN A 57 21.31 5.30 8.50
CA ASN A 57 21.75 6.24 9.52
C ASN A 57 20.94 6.14 10.82
N ASP A 58 19.82 5.42 10.81
CA ASP A 58 19.00 5.18 11.99
C ASP A 58 19.61 4.05 12.85
N SER A 59 20.19 4.44 13.98
CA SER A 59 20.88 3.53 14.90
C SER A 59 19.93 2.53 15.58
N ASP A 60 18.68 2.92 15.83
CA ASP A 60 17.70 2.04 16.45
C ASP A 60 17.31 0.93 15.47
N VAL A 61 17.22 1.28 14.20
CA VAL A 61 16.96 0.35 13.10
C VAL A 61 18.15 -0.56 12.82
N LEU A 62 19.38 -0.05 12.86
CA LEU A 62 20.60 -0.86 12.72
C LEU A 62 20.79 -1.86 13.86
N SER A 63 20.30 -1.54 15.06
CA SER A 63 20.32 -2.44 16.21
C SER A 63 19.40 -3.66 16.04
N ILE A 64 18.35 -3.50 15.22
CA ILE A 64 17.45 -4.56 14.83
C ILE A 64 18.18 -5.39 13.78
N GLN A 65 18.99 -6.35 14.24
CA GLN A 65 19.66 -7.31 13.39
C GLN A 65 18.62 -8.02 12.50
N THR A 66 18.44 -7.51 11.28
CA THR A 66 17.60 -8.16 10.27
C THR A 66 18.30 -9.47 9.92
N LYS A 67 17.90 -10.57 10.57
CA LYS A 67 18.46 -11.90 10.30
C LYS A 67 18.32 -12.26 8.82
N ASP A 68 17.23 -11.82 8.22
CA ASP A 68 16.93 -11.97 6.81
C ASP A 68 17.00 -10.61 6.11
N ASN A 69 18.00 -10.44 5.23
CA ASN A 69 18.15 -9.20 4.45
C ASN A 69 17.07 -9.13 3.37
N ILE A 70 15.89 -8.61 3.72
CA ILE A 70 14.72 -8.52 2.84
C ILE A 70 14.12 -7.11 2.94
N VAL A 71 13.87 -6.52 1.77
CA VAL A 71 13.28 -5.18 1.64
C VAL A 71 12.14 -5.26 0.63
N PHE A 72 11.05 -4.57 0.93
CA PHE A 72 9.97 -4.29 -0.01
C PHE A 72 9.99 -2.81 -0.35
N ILE A 73 9.86 -2.48 -1.64
CA ILE A 73 9.65 -1.12 -2.12
C ILE A 73 8.26 -1.05 -2.73
N SER A 74 7.40 -0.23 -2.15
CA SER A 74 6.09 0.09 -2.73
C SER A 74 6.17 1.40 -3.50
N ILE A 75 5.64 1.44 -4.72
CA ILE A 75 5.49 2.67 -5.52
C ILE A 75 4.01 2.96 -5.73
N SER A 76 3.62 4.24 -5.67
CA SER A 76 2.24 4.69 -5.87
C SER A 76 2.18 5.88 -6.82
N ASP A 77 1.18 5.87 -7.69
CA ASP A 77 0.84 7.00 -8.58
C ASP A 77 -0.22 7.93 -7.98
N THR A 78 -0.61 7.71 -6.72
CA THR A 78 -1.68 8.38 -5.96
C THR A 78 -3.11 8.14 -6.47
N LYS A 79 -3.27 7.34 -7.52
CA LYS A 79 -4.56 7.09 -8.18
C LYS A 79 -4.99 5.64 -8.05
N SER A 80 -4.03 4.75 -8.15
CA SER A 80 -4.19 3.30 -8.17
C SER A 80 -3.56 2.70 -6.91
N ARG A 81 -3.88 1.43 -6.67
CA ARG A 81 -3.21 0.63 -5.64
C ARG A 81 -1.69 0.66 -5.85
N ALA A 82 -0.94 0.80 -4.76
CA ALA A 82 0.51 0.74 -4.80
C ALA A 82 1.01 -0.64 -5.24
N LEU A 83 2.09 -0.66 -6.01
CA LEU A 83 2.76 -1.88 -6.46
C LEU A 83 3.97 -2.15 -5.57
N VAL A 84 4.10 -3.39 -5.09
CA VAL A 84 5.13 -3.79 -4.12
C VAL A 84 6.18 -4.70 -4.77
N PHE A 85 7.45 -4.34 -4.60
CA PHE A 85 8.59 -5.04 -5.16
C PHE A 85 9.51 -5.55 -4.06
N THR A 86 9.67 -6.87 -3.97
CA THR A 86 10.52 -7.51 -2.96
C THR A 86 11.94 -7.75 -3.46
N GLY A 87 12.92 -7.47 -2.62
CA GLY A 87 14.32 -7.80 -2.82
C GLY A 87 14.89 -8.56 -1.62
N LYS A 88 15.63 -9.64 -1.90
CA LYS A 88 16.41 -10.42 -0.93
C LYS A 88 17.88 -10.38 -1.33
N GLY A 89 18.79 -10.33 -0.36
CA GLY A 89 20.22 -10.25 -0.63
C GLY A 89 21.10 -10.86 0.45
N SER A 90 22.41 -10.89 0.22
CA SER A 90 23.38 -11.28 1.26
C SER A 90 23.65 -10.17 2.29
N THR A 91 23.18 -8.95 1.99
CA THR A 91 23.24 -7.76 2.86
C THR A 91 21.99 -6.92 2.61
N ILE A 92 21.61 -6.08 3.56
CA ILE A 92 20.45 -5.20 3.43
C ILE A 92 20.58 -4.26 2.22
N ALA A 93 21.78 -3.74 1.95
CA ALA A 93 22.06 -2.91 0.80
C ALA A 93 21.83 -3.64 -0.54
N LYS A 94 22.15 -4.94 -0.62
CA LYS A 94 21.88 -5.76 -1.82
C LYS A 94 20.40 -6.09 -1.96
N ALA A 95 19.71 -6.34 -0.84
CA ALA A 95 18.26 -6.57 -0.83
C ALA A 95 17.51 -5.32 -1.32
N TRP A 96 17.88 -4.15 -0.80
CA TRP A 96 17.35 -2.86 -1.24
C TRP A 96 17.58 -2.62 -2.73
N ALA A 97 18.83 -2.78 -3.20
CA ALA A 97 19.15 -2.61 -4.62
C ALA A 97 18.38 -3.59 -5.51
N ALA A 98 18.07 -4.81 -5.02
CA ALA A 98 17.25 -5.75 -5.77
C ALA A 98 15.78 -5.34 -5.86
N ALA A 99 15.19 -4.83 -4.77
CA ALA A 99 13.83 -4.28 -4.77
C ALA A 99 13.73 -3.04 -5.68
N ASP A 100 14.69 -2.13 -5.56
CA ASP A 100 14.75 -0.86 -6.30
C ASP A 100 14.89 -1.09 -7.80
N ARG A 101 15.78 -2.00 -8.22
CA ARG A 101 15.89 -2.40 -9.63
C ARG A 101 14.59 -2.93 -10.20
N LYS A 102 13.81 -3.71 -9.44
CA LYS A 102 12.52 -4.24 -9.90
C LYS A 102 11.47 -3.14 -10.04
N ALA A 103 11.40 -2.22 -9.07
CA ALA A 103 10.50 -1.06 -9.15
C ALA A 103 10.87 -0.14 -10.34
N GLY A 104 12.15 0.16 -10.52
CA GLY A 104 12.64 0.96 -11.64
C GLY A 104 12.41 0.29 -13.00
N ALA A 105 12.59 -1.04 -13.10
CA ALA A 105 12.27 -1.79 -14.32
C ALA A 105 10.79 -1.67 -14.69
N TYR A 106 9.89 -1.83 -13.71
CA TYR A 106 8.45 -1.65 -13.94
C TYR A 106 8.12 -0.25 -14.48
N ILE A 107 8.65 0.81 -13.87
CA ILE A 107 8.46 2.20 -14.34
C ILE A 107 9.04 2.40 -15.74
N GLY A 108 10.19 1.78 -16.04
CA GLY A 108 10.83 1.86 -17.36
C GLY A 108 9.99 1.20 -18.47
N GLU A 109 9.34 0.08 -18.16
CA GLU A 109 8.44 -0.68 -19.04
C GLU A 109 7.06 -0.01 -19.19
N HIS A 110 6.63 0.77 -18.19
CA HIS A 110 5.31 1.42 -18.16
C HIS A 110 5.45 2.95 -18.17
N GLU A 111 5.64 3.53 -19.37
CA GLU A 111 5.92 4.97 -19.54
C GLU A 111 4.89 5.91 -18.90
N ASN A 112 3.63 5.48 -18.85
CA ASN A 112 2.52 6.26 -18.29
C ASN A 112 2.41 6.14 -16.76
N TYR A 113 3.21 5.28 -16.13
CA TYR A 113 3.21 5.12 -14.69
C TYR A 113 4.05 6.23 -14.03
N ASN A 114 3.37 7.13 -13.32
CA ASN A 114 3.98 8.24 -12.63
C ASN A 114 4.14 7.90 -11.14
N ALA A 115 5.26 7.31 -10.73
CA ALA A 115 5.52 6.94 -9.33
C ALA A 115 5.75 8.21 -8.49
N VAL A 116 4.74 8.65 -7.74
CA VAL A 116 4.75 9.89 -6.94
C VAL A 116 5.27 9.62 -5.54
N TRP A 117 4.81 8.55 -4.91
CA TRP A 117 5.20 8.16 -3.56
C TRP A 117 5.95 6.84 -3.56
N VAL A 118 6.91 6.73 -2.63
CA VAL A 118 7.68 5.51 -2.39
C VAL A 118 7.61 5.15 -0.92
N LYS A 119 7.38 3.87 -0.61
CA LYS A 119 7.47 3.33 0.74
C LYS A 119 8.48 2.19 0.76
N ALA A 120 9.31 2.13 1.79
CA ALA A 120 10.19 1.01 2.05
C ALA A 120 9.71 0.27 3.31
N ASP A 121 9.61 -1.05 3.23
CA ASP A 121 9.33 -1.94 4.36
C ASP A 121 10.48 -2.93 4.51
N ILE A 122 11.18 -2.90 5.64
CA ILE A 122 12.34 -3.73 5.93
C ILE A 122 11.94 -4.82 6.90
N VAL A 123 12.16 -6.08 6.53
CA VAL A 123 11.82 -7.22 7.39
C VAL A 123 12.69 -7.20 8.64
N ASN A 124 12.04 -7.17 9.81
CA ASN A 124 12.75 -7.08 11.09
C ASN A 124 12.60 -8.32 11.98
N ALA A 125 11.55 -9.11 11.77
CA ALA A 125 11.38 -10.40 12.41
C ALA A 125 10.69 -11.37 11.47
N THR A 126 11.13 -12.63 11.49
CA THR A 126 10.56 -13.73 10.71
C THR A 126 10.25 -14.89 11.65
N GLN A 127 9.17 -15.61 11.35
CA GLN A 127 8.80 -16.83 12.04
C GLN A 127 8.29 -17.84 11.01
N LYS A 128 9.03 -18.93 10.87
CA LYS A 128 8.59 -20.07 10.08
C LYS A 128 7.55 -20.87 10.86
N ILE A 129 6.44 -21.19 10.21
CA ILE A 129 5.28 -21.82 10.84
C ILE A 129 4.60 -22.76 9.85
N ARG A 130 4.19 -23.93 10.33
CA ARG A 130 3.36 -24.83 9.51
C ARG A 130 2.02 -24.16 9.26
N THR A 131 1.52 -24.27 8.04
CA THR A 131 0.24 -23.66 7.62
C THR A 131 -0.92 -24.13 8.51
N VAL A 132 -0.88 -25.38 8.98
CA VAL A 132 -1.86 -25.92 9.93
C VAL A 132 -1.84 -25.21 11.29
N ASP A 133 -0.69 -24.73 11.75
CA ASP A 133 -0.57 -24.00 13.02
C ASP A 133 -0.88 -22.51 12.82
N LEU A 134 -0.56 -21.94 11.65
CA LEU A 134 -1.03 -20.61 11.26
C LEU A 134 -2.57 -20.55 11.23
N ASN A 135 -3.24 -21.58 10.71
CA ASN A 135 -4.71 -21.64 10.73
C ASN A 135 -5.27 -21.57 12.15
N LYS A 136 -4.61 -22.21 13.14
CA LYS A 136 -5.00 -22.12 14.55
C LYS A 136 -4.78 -20.72 15.12
N GLU A 137 -3.67 -20.07 14.77
CA GLU A 137 -3.38 -18.68 15.15
C GLU A 137 -4.46 -17.73 14.61
N LEU A 138 -4.77 -17.84 13.32
CA LEU A 138 -5.77 -17.04 12.62
C LEU A 138 -7.21 -17.29 13.09
N ALA A 139 -7.51 -18.48 13.60
CA ALA A 139 -8.81 -18.79 14.20
C ALA A 139 -8.99 -18.24 15.63
N SER A 140 -7.92 -17.71 16.25
CA SER A 140 -8.00 -17.16 17.60
C SER A 140 -8.80 -15.86 17.65
N VAL A 141 -9.33 -15.56 18.84
CA VAL A 141 -10.11 -14.33 19.08
C VAL A 141 -9.34 -13.03 18.83
N HIS A 142 -8.00 -13.10 18.80
CA HIS A 142 -7.14 -11.94 18.61
C HIS A 142 -7.08 -11.48 17.15
N PHE A 143 -7.27 -12.40 16.20
CA PHE A 143 -7.11 -12.13 14.76
C PHE A 143 -8.43 -12.27 13.98
N LYS A 144 -9.57 -12.02 14.62
CA LYS A 144 -10.90 -12.26 14.02
C LYS A 144 -11.15 -11.59 12.65
N TYR A 145 -10.45 -10.48 12.37
CA TYR A 145 -10.68 -9.70 11.14
C TYR A 145 -9.43 -9.15 10.47
N PHE A 146 -8.31 -9.06 11.18
CA PHE A 146 -7.08 -8.43 10.68
C PHE A 146 -5.85 -9.15 11.20
N TYR A 147 -5.02 -9.64 10.29
CA TYR A 147 -3.75 -10.24 10.64
C TYR A 147 -2.64 -9.19 10.57
N ARG A 148 -1.84 -9.04 11.63
CA ARG A 148 -0.88 -7.93 11.78
C ARG A 148 0.55 -8.30 11.36
N LYS A 149 0.69 -9.28 10.46
CA LYS A 149 1.97 -9.72 9.91
C LYS A 149 1.85 -9.92 8.40
N GLY A 150 2.96 -9.76 7.70
CA GLY A 150 3.12 -10.24 6.33
C GLY A 150 3.28 -11.75 6.27
N ILE A 151 3.10 -12.32 5.08
CA ILE A 151 3.17 -13.76 4.81
C ILE A 151 4.00 -14.02 3.55
N ALA A 152 5.03 -14.84 3.66
CA ALA A 152 5.81 -15.37 2.56
C ALA A 152 5.51 -16.86 2.36
N LEU A 153 5.25 -17.24 1.11
CA LEU A 153 4.91 -18.61 0.70
C LEU A 153 6.15 -19.41 0.27
N ASP A 154 7.31 -18.79 0.20
CA ASP A 154 8.58 -19.43 -0.09
C ASP A 154 9.75 -18.77 0.66
N ASP A 155 10.81 -19.54 0.87
CA ASP A 155 11.97 -19.11 1.64
C ASP A 155 12.77 -17.99 0.95
N ASN A 156 12.60 -17.80 -0.36
CA ASN A 156 13.27 -16.75 -1.12
C ASN A 156 12.50 -15.42 -1.09
N PHE A 157 11.32 -15.37 -0.47
CA PHE A 157 10.41 -14.23 -0.52
C PHE A 157 10.07 -13.84 -1.98
N GLY A 158 10.04 -14.83 -2.88
CA GLY A 158 9.61 -14.64 -4.26
C GLY A 158 8.11 -14.34 -4.35
N THR A 159 7.34 -14.99 -3.49
CA THR A 159 5.90 -14.84 -3.29
C THR A 159 5.67 -14.47 -1.83
N ALA A 160 5.75 -13.17 -1.55
CA ALA A 160 5.55 -12.62 -0.22
C ALA A 160 4.65 -11.39 -0.28
N PHE A 161 3.84 -11.23 0.75
CA PHE A 161 2.83 -10.19 0.86
C PHE A 161 3.00 -9.44 2.18
N LEU A 162 3.06 -8.12 2.10
CA LEU A 162 2.99 -7.24 3.26
C LEU A 162 1.65 -7.40 3.98
N GLU A 163 1.60 -7.00 5.26
CA GLU A 163 0.37 -7.00 6.06
C GLU A 163 -0.81 -6.30 5.34
N ALA A 164 -0.53 -5.14 4.73
CA ALA A 164 -1.52 -4.37 3.98
C ALA A 164 -1.99 -5.11 2.71
N GLU A 165 -1.14 -5.90 2.05
CA GLU A 165 -1.52 -6.72 0.89
C GLU A 165 -2.40 -7.90 1.32
N VAL A 166 -2.03 -8.58 2.41
CA VAL A 166 -2.78 -9.71 2.99
C VAL A 166 -4.21 -9.28 3.35
N ASN A 167 -4.33 -8.19 4.12
CA ASN A 167 -5.61 -7.68 4.59
C ASN A 167 -6.40 -7.00 3.45
N GLY A 168 -5.74 -6.15 2.66
CA GLY A 168 -6.37 -5.35 1.61
C GLY A 168 -6.91 -6.16 0.43
N ASN A 169 -6.47 -7.41 0.26
CA ASN A 169 -6.93 -8.31 -0.79
C ASN A 169 -7.67 -9.54 -0.25
N LYS A 170 -8.01 -9.56 1.05
CA LYS A 170 -8.72 -10.68 1.69
C LYS A 170 -8.04 -12.02 1.42
N MET A 171 -6.71 -12.07 1.57
CA MET A 171 -5.96 -13.32 1.40
C MET A 171 -6.21 -14.31 2.52
N ILE A 172 -6.87 -13.87 3.60
CA ILE A 172 -7.34 -14.71 4.71
C ILE A 172 -8.87 -14.73 4.71
N THR A 173 -9.45 -15.92 4.83
CA THR A 173 -10.89 -16.13 5.02
C THR A 173 -11.13 -16.45 6.50
N TYR A 174 -11.56 -15.45 7.27
CA TYR A 174 -11.75 -15.62 8.71
C TYR A 174 -12.98 -16.50 9.04
N PRO A 175 -12.93 -17.32 10.10
CA PRO A 175 -14.02 -18.25 10.43
C PRO A 175 -15.40 -17.59 10.61
N GLU A 176 -15.44 -16.37 11.13
CA GLU A 176 -16.70 -15.63 11.32
C GLU A 176 -17.38 -15.25 9.98
N GLN A 177 -16.58 -15.13 8.92
CA GLN A 177 -17.08 -14.92 7.55
C GLN A 177 -17.58 -16.21 6.91
N GLN A 178 -17.37 -17.38 7.53
CA GLN A 178 -17.79 -18.68 7.02
C GLN A 178 -19.22 -19.05 7.42
N GLN A 179 -19.98 -18.18 8.11
CA GLN A 179 -21.38 -18.44 8.50
C GLN A 179 -22.31 -18.77 7.30
N THR A 180 -21.89 -18.53 6.06
CA THR A 180 -22.63 -18.88 4.84
C THR A 180 -22.07 -20.08 4.07
N SER A 181 -20.99 -20.72 4.53
CA SER A 181 -20.29 -21.80 3.80
C SER A 181 -20.07 -23.01 4.70
N LYS A 182 -20.56 -24.18 4.25
CA LYS A 182 -20.55 -25.51 4.90
C LYS A 182 -19.15 -26.11 5.22
N ALA A 183 -18.12 -25.31 5.42
CA ALA A 183 -16.78 -25.80 5.75
C ALA A 183 -16.57 -25.79 7.28
N THR A 184 -17.25 -26.69 7.98
CA THR A 184 -16.99 -26.95 9.40
C THR A 184 -15.85 -27.96 9.53
N GLY A 185 -14.63 -27.50 9.78
CA GLY A 185 -13.49 -28.36 10.10
C GLY A 185 -12.23 -27.56 10.44
N SER A 186 -11.48 -28.06 11.44
CA SER A 186 -10.14 -27.57 11.85
C SER A 186 -9.08 -27.61 10.74
N ASP A 187 -9.41 -28.21 9.59
CA ASP A 187 -8.54 -28.33 8.41
C ASP A 187 -8.85 -27.28 7.32
N SER A 188 -9.73 -26.32 7.60
CA SER A 188 -9.98 -25.23 6.66
C SER A 188 -8.74 -24.34 6.54
N VAL A 189 -8.05 -24.44 5.40
CA VAL A 189 -6.97 -23.51 5.04
C VAL A 189 -7.56 -22.11 5.00
N LEU A 190 -7.18 -21.26 5.96
CA LEU A 190 -7.71 -19.90 6.05
C LEU A 190 -7.06 -18.99 4.99
N LEU A 191 -5.88 -19.36 4.48
CA LEU A 191 -5.30 -18.72 3.30
C LEU A 191 -6.13 -19.01 2.04
N ASN A 192 -6.65 -17.95 1.45
CA ASN A 192 -7.52 -18.01 0.29
C ASN A 192 -6.70 -18.03 -1.00
N LYS A 193 -6.38 -19.23 -1.51
CA LYS A 193 -5.65 -19.42 -2.77
C LYS A 193 -6.25 -18.65 -3.95
N LYS A 194 -7.58 -18.58 -4.04
CA LYS A 194 -8.27 -17.85 -5.12
C LYS A 194 -7.93 -16.36 -5.08
N ASN A 195 -7.99 -15.74 -3.90
CA ASN A 195 -7.68 -14.31 -3.76
C ASN A 195 -6.18 -14.04 -3.93
N ILE A 196 -5.31 -14.93 -3.45
CA ILE A 196 -3.87 -14.86 -3.69
C ILE A 196 -3.56 -14.90 -5.19
N ASN A 197 -4.10 -15.87 -5.93
CA ASN A 197 -3.88 -15.99 -7.37
C ASN A 197 -4.44 -14.81 -8.13
N HIS A 198 -5.66 -14.37 -7.80
CA HIS A 198 -6.24 -13.16 -8.40
C HIS A 198 -5.33 -11.94 -8.20
N TYR A 199 -4.73 -11.80 -7.01
CA TYR A 199 -3.82 -10.71 -6.72
C TYR A 199 -2.52 -10.80 -7.53
N LEU A 200 -1.91 -11.99 -7.60
CA LEU A 200 -0.68 -12.24 -8.36
C LEU A 200 -0.87 -11.97 -9.87
N GLU A 201 -1.99 -12.43 -10.43
CA GLU A 201 -2.30 -12.29 -11.85
C GLU A 201 -2.66 -10.84 -12.20
N SER A 202 -3.61 -10.25 -11.46
CA SER A 202 -4.22 -8.96 -11.85
C SER A 202 -3.32 -7.76 -11.62
N TYR A 203 -2.46 -7.79 -10.60
CA TYR A 203 -1.66 -6.63 -10.21
C TYR A 203 -0.17 -6.78 -10.53
N TYR A 204 0.34 -8.01 -10.61
CA TYR A 204 1.75 -8.25 -10.89
C TYR A 204 2.02 -9.04 -12.17
N GLY A 205 0.99 -9.55 -12.86
CA GLY A 205 1.18 -10.41 -14.04
C GLY A 205 2.02 -11.65 -13.74
N ARG A 206 1.99 -12.13 -12.48
CA ARG A 206 2.78 -13.28 -12.01
C ARG A 206 1.98 -14.55 -12.16
N GLU A 207 2.71 -15.65 -12.35
CA GLU A 207 2.13 -16.99 -12.37
C GLU A 207 1.39 -17.31 -11.06
N PRO A 208 0.19 -17.89 -11.14
CA PRO A 208 -0.57 -18.30 -9.96
C PRO A 208 0.15 -19.44 -9.22
N ILE A 209 -0.02 -19.48 -7.89
CA ILE A 209 0.45 -20.61 -7.11
C ILE A 209 -0.43 -21.84 -7.35
N LYS A 210 0.20 -23.01 -7.42
CA LYS A 210 -0.50 -24.29 -7.57
C LYS A 210 -1.30 -24.62 -6.31
N ASP A 211 -0.63 -24.59 -5.16
CA ASP A 211 -1.21 -24.88 -3.84
C ASP A 211 -0.57 -24.01 -2.76
N ILE A 212 -1.26 -23.91 -1.61
CA ILE A 212 -0.71 -23.28 -0.41
C ILE A 212 0.35 -24.23 0.16
N PRO A 213 1.57 -23.77 0.45
CA PRO A 213 2.62 -24.64 0.99
C PRO A 213 2.25 -25.12 2.40
N ASP A 214 2.80 -26.27 2.81
CA ASP A 214 2.60 -26.82 4.17
C ASP A 214 3.26 -25.97 5.26
N GLU A 215 4.21 -25.12 4.87
CA GLU A 215 4.96 -24.21 5.73
C GLU A 215 5.06 -22.84 5.07
N VAL A 216 4.87 -21.79 5.87
CA VAL A 216 4.98 -20.39 5.46
C VAL A 216 5.88 -19.63 6.42
N THR A 217 6.37 -18.48 6.00
CA THR A 217 7.07 -17.54 6.88
C THR A 217 6.19 -16.34 7.15
N THR A 218 5.86 -16.08 8.42
CA THR A 218 5.21 -14.84 8.83
C THR A 218 6.27 -13.82 9.22
N PHE A 219 6.02 -12.53 9.00
CA PHE A 219 7.02 -11.50 9.27
C PHE A 219 6.43 -10.15 9.64
N THR A 220 7.21 -9.33 10.34
CA THR A 220 6.93 -7.92 10.60
C THR A 220 7.95 -7.05 9.88
N THR A 221 7.66 -5.75 9.74
CA THR A 221 8.56 -4.82 9.05
C THR A 221 8.71 -3.49 9.78
N LEU A 222 9.80 -2.78 9.46
CA LEU A 222 10.01 -1.38 9.76
C LEU A 222 9.71 -0.58 8.50
N GLY A 223 8.76 0.36 8.58
CA GLY A 223 8.25 1.09 7.44
C GLY A 223 8.74 2.54 7.40
N PHE A 224 9.09 3.02 6.22
CA PHE A 224 9.40 4.43 5.95
C PHE A 224 8.67 4.86 4.68
N PHE A 225 8.05 6.04 4.70
CA PHE A 225 7.31 6.60 3.58
C PHE A 225 7.99 7.87 3.07
N CYS A 226 8.01 8.07 1.76
CA CYS A 226 8.56 9.25 1.10
C CYS A 226 7.51 9.87 0.17
N ASP A 227 7.15 11.12 0.44
CA ASP A 227 6.16 11.88 -0.33
C ASP A 227 6.75 12.54 -1.58
N GLU A 228 5.91 13.24 -2.34
CA GLU A 228 6.31 13.89 -3.59
C GLU A 228 7.29 15.06 -3.41
N GLN A 229 7.42 15.59 -2.20
CA GLN A 229 8.40 16.62 -1.82
C GLN A 229 9.73 16.00 -1.35
N ASN A 230 9.84 14.67 -1.35
CA ASN A 230 10.95 13.89 -0.82
C ASN A 230 11.10 13.97 0.72
N THR A 231 10.02 14.31 1.42
CA THR A 231 9.99 14.25 2.88
C THR A 231 9.91 12.79 3.31
N ILE A 232 10.73 12.40 4.27
CA ILE A 232 10.75 11.05 4.83
C ILE A 232 9.94 11.03 6.12
N TYR A 233 9.06 10.05 6.22
CA TYR A 233 8.23 9.80 7.39
C TYR A 233 8.48 8.38 7.91
N PRO A 234 9.07 8.23 9.10
CA PRO A 234 9.09 6.95 9.79
C PRO A 234 7.66 6.52 10.13
N LEU A 235 7.43 5.20 10.14
CA LEU A 235 6.14 4.62 10.50
C LEU A 235 6.27 3.82 11.78
N TYR A 236 5.22 3.86 12.62
CA TYR A 236 5.15 2.99 13.79
C TYR A 236 5.26 1.51 13.37
N ASN A 237 6.02 0.74 14.17
CA ASN A 237 6.42 -0.63 13.84
C ASN A 237 5.70 -1.70 14.68
N GLY A 238 4.69 -1.33 15.46
CA GLY A 238 3.99 -2.27 16.32
C GLY A 238 2.62 -1.78 16.80
N GLY A 239 1.93 -2.68 17.50
CA GLY A 239 0.62 -2.41 18.07
C GLY A 239 -0.44 -2.04 17.04
N LEU A 240 -1.46 -1.30 17.49
CA LEU A 240 -2.56 -0.85 16.64
C LEU A 240 -2.12 0.26 15.68
N ASP A 241 -1.05 0.98 16.00
CA ASP A 241 -0.54 2.11 15.23
C ASP A 241 0.37 1.72 14.06
N TYR A 242 0.71 0.44 13.91
CA TYR A 242 1.56 -0.04 12.82
C TYR A 242 1.18 0.57 11.46
N GLY A 243 2.17 1.10 10.75
CA GLY A 243 2.00 1.71 9.44
C GLY A 243 1.48 3.16 9.45
N ARG A 244 1.19 3.74 10.62
CA ARG A 244 0.90 5.17 10.76
C ARG A 244 2.19 5.98 10.85
N ARG A 245 2.19 7.18 10.30
CA ARG A 245 3.28 8.16 10.44
C ARG A 245 3.55 8.44 11.91
N THR A 246 4.82 8.39 12.31
CA THR A 246 5.25 8.85 13.64
C THR A 246 5.16 10.37 13.72
N VAL A 247 4.70 10.87 14.86
CA VAL A 247 4.62 12.30 15.14
C VAL A 247 5.30 12.54 16.48
N ASP A 248 6.41 13.28 16.45
CA ASP A 248 7.25 13.50 17.64
C ASP A 248 6.61 14.48 18.62
N LEU A 249 5.97 15.53 18.10
CA LEU A 249 5.27 16.54 18.87
C LEU A 249 3.92 16.85 18.22
N VAL A 250 2.87 16.88 19.04
CA VAL A 250 1.54 17.35 18.64
C VAL A 250 1.37 18.76 19.18
N ASP A 251 1.64 19.75 18.34
CA ASP A 251 1.47 21.17 18.63
C ASP A 251 0.23 21.76 17.92
N ASP A 252 0.01 23.06 18.13
CA ASP A 252 -1.14 23.78 17.57
C ASP A 252 -1.16 23.74 16.04
N ASP A 253 0.01 23.73 15.39
CA ASP A 253 0.14 23.68 13.94
C ASP A 253 -0.27 22.29 13.41
N VAL A 254 0.24 21.21 14.03
CA VAL A 254 -0.14 19.83 13.68
C VAL A 254 -1.63 19.61 13.89
N ILE A 255 -2.19 20.08 15.00
CA ILE A 255 -3.64 19.97 15.28
C ILE A 255 -4.44 20.72 14.22
N SER A 256 -4.04 21.95 13.90
CA SER A 256 -4.70 22.78 12.89
C SER A 256 -4.66 22.10 11.52
N GLU A 257 -3.52 21.54 11.14
CA GLU A 257 -3.36 20.80 9.88
C GLU A 257 -4.28 19.58 9.84
N VAL A 258 -4.33 18.79 10.91
CA VAL A 258 -5.21 17.62 11.02
C VAL A 258 -6.67 18.02 10.88
N ILE A 259 -7.11 19.08 11.57
CA ILE A 259 -8.50 19.57 11.50
C ILE A 259 -8.84 20.01 10.07
N LEU A 260 -7.97 20.80 9.43
CA LEU A 260 -8.19 21.32 8.08
C LEU A 260 -8.20 20.20 7.04
N ASN A 261 -7.26 19.25 7.14
CA ASN A 261 -7.18 18.10 6.23
C ASN A 261 -8.37 17.16 6.42
N ALA A 262 -8.76 16.86 7.66
CA ALA A 262 -9.94 16.04 7.94
C ALA A 262 -11.24 16.70 7.45
N SER A 263 -11.39 18.01 7.68
CA SER A 263 -12.56 18.77 7.20
C SER A 263 -12.63 18.79 5.67
N THR A 264 -11.49 19.01 5.00
CA THR A 264 -11.38 18.97 3.54
C THR A 264 -11.69 17.59 2.98
N TYR A 265 -11.18 16.54 3.62
CA TYR A 265 -11.47 15.16 3.25
C TYR A 265 -12.96 14.86 3.36
N LEU A 266 -13.58 15.17 4.48
CA LEU A 266 -15.02 14.98 4.71
C LEU A 266 -15.86 15.75 3.67
N TYR A 267 -15.50 17.01 3.39
CA TYR A 267 -16.17 17.79 2.35
C TYR A 267 -16.11 17.09 0.98
N ARG A 268 -14.96 16.51 0.62
CA ARG A 268 -14.78 15.77 -0.65
C ARG A 268 -15.53 14.43 -0.69
N GLN A 269 -15.93 13.88 0.46
CA GLN A 269 -16.74 12.66 0.51
C GLN A 269 -18.24 12.94 0.28
N LEU A 270 -18.67 14.21 0.23
CA LEU A 270 -20.06 14.56 -0.05
C LEU A 270 -20.40 14.36 -1.53
N ASP A 271 -21.49 13.64 -1.79
CA ASP A 271 -22.10 13.60 -3.11
C ASP A 271 -22.85 14.92 -3.44
N ALA A 272 -23.35 15.04 -4.67
CA ALA A 272 -24.11 16.21 -5.10
C ALA A 272 -25.42 16.44 -4.31
N ARG A 273 -25.85 15.47 -3.49
CA ARG A 273 -27.05 15.52 -2.64
C ARG A 273 -26.70 15.77 -1.17
N GLY A 274 -25.41 15.91 -0.83
CA GLY A 274 -24.93 16.16 0.53
C GLY A 274 -24.82 14.90 1.39
N HIS A 275 -24.80 13.70 0.80
CA HIS A 275 -24.55 12.47 1.54
C HIS A 275 -23.07 12.11 1.53
N PHE A 276 -22.58 11.58 2.65
CA PHE A 276 -21.22 11.06 2.71
C PHE A 276 -21.10 9.72 1.97
N THR A 277 -20.01 9.59 1.23
CA THR A 277 -19.44 8.29 0.87
C THR A 277 -18.72 7.73 2.10
N TYR A 278 -19.33 6.75 2.76
CA TYR A 278 -18.87 6.28 4.09
C TYR A 278 -17.68 5.32 4.05
N GLY A 279 -17.36 4.78 2.88
CA GLY A 279 -16.23 3.88 2.74
C GLY A 279 -16.20 3.18 1.40
N HIS A 280 -15.07 2.54 1.15
CA HIS A 280 -14.85 1.67 0.01
C HIS A 280 -14.55 0.27 0.53
N PHE A 281 -14.99 -0.75 -0.18
CA PHE A 281 -14.52 -2.11 0.01
C PHE A 281 -13.18 -2.25 -0.72
N PRO A 282 -12.02 -2.28 -0.01
CA PRO A 282 -10.72 -2.20 -0.67
C PRO A 282 -10.45 -3.40 -1.60
N VAL A 283 -11.07 -4.54 -1.29
CA VAL A 283 -10.94 -5.80 -2.06
C VAL A 283 -11.62 -5.70 -3.43
N PHE A 284 -12.70 -4.93 -3.54
CA PHE A 284 -13.54 -4.86 -4.75
C PHE A 284 -13.45 -3.51 -5.46
N ASP A 285 -12.71 -2.57 -4.89
CA ASP A 285 -12.63 -1.17 -5.34
C ASP A 285 -14.01 -0.52 -5.56
N ASN A 286 -14.97 -0.88 -4.71
CA ASN A 286 -16.36 -0.47 -4.81
C ASN A 286 -16.77 0.36 -3.60
N THR A 287 -17.55 1.41 -3.84
CA THR A 287 -18.13 2.24 -2.78
C THR A 287 -19.15 1.45 -1.97
N MET A 288 -19.13 1.61 -0.65
CA MET A 288 -20.15 1.06 0.25
C MET A 288 -21.47 1.81 0.05
N THR A 289 -22.55 1.10 -0.28
CA THR A 289 -23.86 1.69 -0.59
C THR A 289 -24.83 1.76 0.59
N GLY A 290 -24.33 1.63 1.84
CA GLY A 290 -25.14 1.66 3.06
C GLY A 290 -25.07 2.99 3.81
N TYR A 291 -26.20 3.70 3.91
CA TYR A 291 -26.34 4.93 4.71
C TYR A 291 -26.65 4.57 6.17
N SER A 292 -25.75 4.89 7.11
CA SER A 292 -25.95 4.62 8.55
C SER A 292 -26.41 5.87 9.29
N GLN A 293 -27.58 5.80 9.95
CA GLN A 293 -28.12 6.89 10.78
C GLN A 293 -27.32 7.14 12.08
N ALA A 294 -26.50 6.17 12.53
CA ALA A 294 -25.80 6.25 13.82
C ALA A 294 -24.74 7.38 13.90
N TYR A 295 -24.34 7.96 12.77
CA TYR A 295 -23.32 9.01 12.69
C TYR A 295 -23.89 10.41 12.42
N ASN A 296 -25.22 10.57 12.32
CA ASN A 296 -25.84 11.82 11.86
C ASN A 296 -26.22 12.80 13.00
N GLY A 297 -25.64 12.66 14.19
CA GLY A 297 -26.02 13.43 15.38
C GLY A 297 -25.73 14.94 15.34
N HIS A 298 -25.23 15.51 14.24
CA HIS A 298 -24.77 16.91 14.24
C HIS A 298 -25.24 17.82 13.10
N LEU A 299 -26.17 17.41 12.23
CA LEU A 299 -26.65 18.30 11.14
C LEU A 299 -28.18 18.45 11.00
N GLU A 300 -28.99 17.86 11.88
CA GLU A 300 -30.44 18.12 11.90
C GLU A 300 -30.81 19.28 12.83
N LEU A 301 -30.52 20.52 12.44
CA LEU A 301 -31.10 21.69 13.11
C LEU A 301 -31.67 22.78 12.19
N ASN A 302 -31.69 22.60 10.86
CA ASN A 302 -32.22 23.63 9.95
C ASN A 302 -32.94 23.06 8.70
N GLN A 303 -34.05 22.34 8.91
CA GLN A 303 -35.01 22.05 7.83
C GLN A 303 -36.41 22.49 8.28
N PRO A 304 -37.14 23.32 7.49
CA PRO A 304 -38.50 23.71 7.81
C PRO A 304 -39.46 22.54 7.59
N VAL A 305 -40.31 22.28 8.59
CA VAL A 305 -41.30 21.19 8.58
C VAL A 305 -42.39 21.48 7.53
N SER A 306 -42.43 20.70 6.45
CA SER A 306 -43.59 20.63 5.57
C SER A 306 -44.53 19.51 6.04
N HIS A 307 -45.73 19.88 6.49
CA HIS A 307 -46.82 18.94 6.73
C HIS A 307 -47.32 18.33 5.42
N ASP A 308 -47.31 17.00 5.30
CA ASP A 308 -48.37 16.31 4.57
C ASP A 308 -48.71 14.95 5.21
N LYS A 309 -50.01 14.70 5.27
CA LYS A 309 -50.68 13.55 5.90
C LYS A 309 -50.61 12.36 4.96
N ARG A 310 -50.41 11.14 5.49
CA ARG A 310 -51.21 9.96 5.12
C ARG A 310 -51.03 8.79 6.08
N HIS A 311 -52.11 8.01 6.15
CA HIS A 311 -52.56 7.12 7.21
C HIS A 311 -51.80 5.79 7.37
N GLY A 312 -51.77 5.29 8.61
CA GLY A 312 -51.51 3.89 8.97
C GLY A 312 -51.72 3.65 10.48
N SER A 313 -52.88 3.11 10.85
CA SER A 313 -53.30 2.61 12.18
C SER A 313 -52.34 1.52 12.70
N CYS A 314 -52.07 1.21 13.98
CA CYS A 314 -52.73 1.24 15.31
C CYS A 314 -51.69 0.67 16.34
N PRO A 315 -51.93 0.47 17.67
CA PRO A 315 -52.57 1.26 18.73
C PRO A 315 -51.60 1.64 19.89
N ALA A 316 -52.08 2.49 20.82
CA ALA A 316 -51.39 2.94 22.04
C ALA A 316 -51.33 1.89 23.17
N PRO A 317 -50.41 2.07 24.13
CA PRO A 317 -50.89 2.22 25.52
C PRO A 317 -50.12 3.25 26.37
N GLY A 318 -50.86 3.89 27.28
CA GLY A 318 -50.40 4.15 28.66
C GLY A 318 -49.72 5.49 28.96
N GLN A 319 -50.43 6.34 29.71
CA GLN A 319 -50.00 7.63 30.24
C GLN A 319 -48.95 7.56 31.37
N ARG A 320 -48.33 8.75 31.61
CA ARG A 320 -47.60 9.30 32.79
C ARG A 320 -46.07 9.29 32.61
N ASN A 321 -45.31 10.36 32.86
CA ASN A 321 -45.56 11.63 33.53
C ASN A 321 -44.67 12.74 32.95
N SER A 322 -45.17 13.96 33.09
CA SER A 322 -44.56 15.26 32.85
C SER A 322 -43.24 15.50 33.59
N LEU A 323 -42.21 15.98 32.89
CA LEU A 323 -41.21 16.92 33.43
C LEU A 323 -40.85 17.96 32.35
N SER A 324 -40.92 19.22 32.75
CA SER A 324 -40.65 20.44 31.97
C SER A 324 -39.16 20.59 31.64
N PRO A 325 -38.81 21.35 30.58
CA PRO A 325 -37.43 21.54 30.17
C PRO A 325 -36.76 22.65 30.99
N GLU A 326 -35.70 22.32 31.73
CA GLU A 326 -34.76 23.32 32.23
C GLU A 326 -33.62 23.54 31.24
N ARG A 327 -33.47 24.82 30.94
CA ARG A 327 -32.53 25.46 30.03
C ARG A 327 -31.30 25.83 30.84
N VAL A 328 -30.11 25.26 30.57
CA VAL A 328 -28.85 25.79 31.10
C VAL A 328 -27.76 25.79 30.03
N HIS A 329 -27.07 26.93 30.00
CA HIS A 329 -26.09 27.45 29.04
C HIS A 329 -24.69 26.82 29.12
N ARG A 330 -23.98 26.87 27.96
CA ARG A 330 -22.50 26.97 27.74
C ARG A 330 -21.67 25.75 28.21
N ILE A 331 -20.60 25.34 27.53
CA ILE A 331 -19.54 26.06 26.78
C ILE A 331 -19.36 25.45 25.40
#